data_AF-A0A2E0J2Q8-F1
#
_entry.id   AF-A0A2E0J2Q8-F1
#
_cell.length_a   1.000
_cell.length_b   1.000
_cell.length_c   1.000
_cell.angle_alpha   90.00
_cell.angle_beta   90.00
_cell.angle_gamma   90.00
#
_symmetry.space_group_name_H-M   'P 1'
#
loop_
_entity.id
_entity.type
_entity.pdbx_description
1 polymer ?
#
loop_
_entity_poly.entity_id
_entity_poly.type
_entity_poly.pdbx_seq_one_letter_code
_entity_poly.pdbx_strand_id
1 'polypeptide(L)'
;MKNTESARALDPEKLDPEALDPKTYHRVIGPALKAAADIAAKRGHPTLHDDMPAMLALVDMVTRLTDLFIEHYPKAARDEPMLENAATGACVMVFQQAKMPADAIGQCLAALETAYRQLYEHDVIDDARPFIAMAWEHLDDDQRDEAAQCLQQASERVIAAIEAWQTQVH
;
A
#
# COMPACT_ATOMS: atom_id res chain seq x y z
N MET A 1 32.68 -19.44 9.56
CA MET A 1 31.81 -18.48 10.27
C MET A 1 30.50 -18.40 9.51
N LYS A 2 29.37 -18.57 10.20
CA LYS A 2 28.05 -18.72 9.57
C LYS A 2 27.59 -17.37 9.00
N ASN A 3 27.26 -17.34 7.72
CA ASN A 3 26.59 -16.21 7.07
C ASN A 3 25.25 -15.98 7.78
N THR A 4 25.11 -14.79 8.35
CA THR A 4 23.92 -14.37 9.09
C THR A 4 23.27 -13.22 8.33
N GLU A 5 22.81 -13.49 7.11
CA GLU A 5 21.91 -12.60 6.36
C GLU A 5 20.88 -13.47 5.66
N SER A 6 20.12 -14.23 6.46
CA SER A 6 18.77 -14.55 6.04
C SER A 6 17.99 -13.26 6.25
N ALA A 7 17.95 -12.42 5.20
CA ALA A 7 16.89 -11.45 5.06
C ALA A 7 15.60 -12.16 5.45
N ARG A 8 14.88 -11.64 6.44
CA ARG A 8 13.58 -12.17 6.87
C ARG A 8 12.69 -12.14 5.63
N ALA A 9 12.67 -13.23 4.87
CA ALA A 9 11.65 -13.47 3.87
C ALA A 9 10.35 -13.41 4.65
N LEU A 10 9.57 -12.36 4.40
CA LEU A 10 8.21 -12.23 4.92
C LEU A 10 7.49 -13.50 4.47
N ASP A 11 7.15 -14.35 5.44
CA ASP A 11 6.47 -15.60 5.19
C ASP A 11 5.01 -15.26 4.86
N PRO A 12 4.59 -15.33 3.58
CA PRO A 12 3.26 -14.89 3.17
C PRO A 12 2.16 -15.76 3.81
N GLU A 13 2.50 -16.96 4.31
CA GLU A 13 1.57 -17.82 5.04
C GLU A 13 1.29 -17.33 6.48
N LYS A 14 2.11 -16.41 7.01
CA LYS A 14 1.94 -15.81 8.35
C LYS A 14 1.23 -14.45 8.33
N LEU A 15 1.01 -13.90 7.15
CA LEU A 15 0.27 -12.65 6.98
C LEU A 15 -1.20 -13.00 6.76
N ASP A 16 -1.94 -13.11 7.85
CA ASP A 16 -3.39 -13.24 7.78
C ASP A 16 -3.99 -11.85 7.48
N PRO A 17 -4.63 -11.66 6.31
CA PRO A 17 -5.19 -10.36 5.94
C PRO A 17 -6.40 -9.94 6.79
N GLU A 18 -7.00 -10.88 7.53
CA GLU A 18 -8.08 -10.62 8.49
C GLU A 18 -7.56 -10.36 9.91
N ALA A 19 -6.23 -10.30 10.12
CA ALA A 19 -5.66 -10.13 11.45
C ALA A 19 -5.78 -8.72 12.05
N LEU A 20 -6.23 -7.73 11.27
CA LEU A 20 -6.53 -6.38 11.78
C LEU A 20 -7.95 -6.30 12.31
N ASP A 21 -8.15 -5.45 13.31
CA ASP A 21 -9.50 -5.08 13.72
C ASP A 21 -10.26 -4.48 12.50
N PRO A 22 -11.55 -4.80 12.32
CA PRO A 22 -12.35 -4.25 11.22
C PRO A 22 -12.29 -2.73 11.12
N LYS A 23 -12.26 -2.01 12.24
CA LYS A 23 -12.21 -0.55 12.25
C LYS A 23 -10.87 -0.04 11.70
N THR A 24 -9.76 -0.62 12.11
CA THR A 24 -8.42 -0.33 11.59
C THR A 24 -8.33 -0.69 10.11
N TYR A 25 -8.82 -1.87 9.72
CA TYR A 25 -8.89 -2.27 8.31
C TYR A 25 -9.65 -1.25 7.45
N HIS A 26 -10.84 -0.82 7.89
CA HIS A 26 -11.68 0.14 7.16
C HIS A 26 -11.15 1.59 7.19
N ARG A 27 -10.12 1.87 7.99
CA ARG A 27 -9.41 3.16 8.00
C ARG A 27 -8.12 3.14 7.20
N VAL A 28 -7.41 2.02 7.18
CA VAL A 28 -6.04 1.95 6.65
C VAL A 28 -5.98 1.22 5.32
N ILE A 29 -6.52 -0.01 5.26
CA ILE A 29 -6.35 -0.89 4.09
C ILE A 29 -7.49 -0.73 3.08
N GLY A 30 -8.74 -0.91 3.53
CA GLY A 30 -9.90 -1.00 2.65
C GLY A 30 -10.06 0.19 1.69
N PRO A 31 -10.01 1.45 2.19
CA PRO A 31 -10.13 2.64 1.34
C PRO A 31 -9.00 2.76 0.30
N ALA A 32 -7.74 2.52 0.71
CA ALA A 32 -6.58 2.59 -0.16
C ALA A 32 -6.61 1.50 -1.24
N LEU A 33 -6.99 0.27 -0.85
CA LEU A 33 -7.16 -0.86 -1.76
C LEU A 33 -8.20 -0.56 -2.83
N LYS A 34 -9.36 -0.03 -2.42
CA LYS A 34 -10.42 0.39 -3.35
C LYS A 34 -9.93 1.46 -4.31
N ALA A 35 -9.29 2.52 -3.80
CA ALA A 35 -8.80 3.61 -4.63
C ALA A 35 -7.78 3.13 -5.67
N ALA A 36 -6.77 2.33 -5.26
CA ALA A 36 -5.77 1.79 -6.18
C ALA A 36 -6.40 0.87 -7.24
N ALA A 37 -7.33 -0.01 -6.84
CA ALA A 37 -8.02 -0.90 -7.76
C ALA A 37 -8.89 -0.14 -8.78
N ASP A 38 -9.61 0.90 -8.34
CA ASP A 38 -10.41 1.75 -9.22
C ASP A 38 -9.52 2.47 -10.26
N ILE A 39 -8.35 2.97 -9.85
CA ILE A 39 -7.41 3.61 -10.77
C ILE A 39 -6.80 2.61 -11.75
N ALA A 40 -6.39 1.42 -11.30
CA ALA A 40 -5.90 0.37 -12.19
C ALA A 40 -6.95 -0.02 -13.25
N ALA A 41 -8.22 -0.16 -12.83
CA ALA A 41 -9.32 -0.43 -13.74
C ALA A 41 -9.53 0.70 -14.76
N LYS A 42 -9.47 1.97 -14.35
CA LYS A 42 -9.54 3.14 -15.26
C LYS A 42 -8.40 3.14 -16.29
N ARG A 43 -7.24 2.62 -15.92
CA ARG A 43 -6.06 2.48 -16.79
C ARG A 43 -6.12 1.26 -17.72
N GLY A 44 -7.16 0.44 -17.62
CA GLY A 44 -7.38 -0.71 -18.49
C GLY A 44 -6.83 -2.03 -17.94
N HIS A 45 -6.40 -2.06 -16.68
CA HIS A 45 -5.94 -3.28 -16.00
C HIS A 45 -7.13 -3.97 -15.31
N PRO A 46 -7.51 -5.20 -15.71
CA PRO A 46 -8.68 -5.89 -15.15
C PRO A 46 -8.56 -6.19 -13.67
N THR A 47 -7.33 -6.28 -13.16
CA THR A 47 -7.04 -6.52 -11.76
C THR A 47 -5.85 -5.69 -11.32
N LEU A 48 -5.80 -5.33 -10.03
CA LEU A 48 -4.79 -4.41 -9.50
C LEU A 48 -3.35 -4.95 -9.65
N HIS A 49 -3.14 -6.26 -9.51
CA HIS A 49 -1.80 -6.83 -9.65
C HIS A 49 -1.17 -6.66 -11.05
N ASP A 50 -1.99 -6.39 -12.08
CA ASP A 50 -1.52 -6.16 -13.45
C ASP A 50 -0.98 -4.72 -13.66
N ASP A 51 -1.21 -3.80 -12.71
CA ASP A 51 -0.78 -2.40 -12.79
C ASP A 51 0.26 -2.10 -11.69
N MET A 52 1.54 -2.23 -12.04
CA MET A 52 2.64 -2.03 -11.09
C MET A 52 2.67 -0.62 -10.47
N PRO A 53 2.53 0.50 -11.23
CA PRO A 53 2.36 1.83 -10.65
C PRO A 53 1.21 1.91 -9.62
N ALA A 54 0.06 1.30 -9.90
CA ALA A 54 -1.07 1.30 -8.95
C ALA A 54 -0.80 0.43 -7.71
N MET A 55 -0.08 -0.69 -7.85
CA MET A 55 0.41 -1.48 -6.71
C MET A 55 1.37 -0.68 -5.83
N LEU A 56 2.26 0.11 -6.41
CA LEU A 56 3.18 0.98 -5.66
C LEU A 56 2.44 2.13 -4.98
N ALA A 57 1.40 2.68 -5.63
CA ALA A 57 0.49 3.64 -5.00
C ALA A 57 -0.26 3.03 -3.80
N LEU A 58 -0.72 1.78 -3.91
CA LEU A 58 -1.32 1.06 -2.77
C LEU A 58 -0.35 0.97 -1.59
N VAL A 59 0.90 0.57 -1.84
CA VAL A 59 1.93 0.47 -0.80
C VAL A 59 2.17 1.83 -0.13
N ASP A 60 2.30 2.91 -0.90
CA ASP A 60 2.49 4.27 -0.35
C ASP A 60 1.31 4.70 0.53
N MET A 61 0.09 4.57 0.01
CA MET A 61 -1.12 4.97 0.73
C MET A 61 -1.28 4.20 2.03
N VAL A 62 -1.15 2.86 2.01
CA VAL A 62 -1.31 2.04 3.21
C VAL A 62 -0.21 2.33 4.23
N THR A 63 1.03 2.55 3.78
CA THR A 63 2.15 2.90 4.66
C THR A 63 1.87 4.22 5.37
N ARG A 64 1.48 5.26 4.64
CA ARG A 64 1.23 6.59 5.22
C ARG A 64 -0.03 6.63 6.09
N LEU A 65 -1.11 5.94 5.70
CA LEU A 65 -2.30 5.81 6.55
C LEU A 65 -2.01 5.03 7.83
N THR A 66 -1.11 4.03 7.76
CA THR A 66 -0.61 3.32 8.94
C THR A 66 0.14 4.25 9.87
N ASP A 67 1.06 5.06 9.35
CA ASP A 67 1.81 6.04 10.15
C ASP A 67 0.87 7.02 10.85
N LEU A 68 -0.12 7.56 10.12
CA LEU A 68 -1.14 8.47 10.67
C LEU A 68 -2.00 7.79 11.74
N PHE A 69 -2.37 6.52 11.54
CA PHE A 69 -3.09 5.76 12.54
C PHE A 69 -2.27 5.58 13.82
N ILE A 70 -0.99 5.23 13.70
CA ILE A 70 -0.08 5.07 14.84
C ILE A 70 0.07 6.40 15.60
N GLU A 71 0.19 7.51 14.87
CA GLU A 71 0.32 8.85 15.44
C GLU A 71 -0.94 9.29 16.20
N HIS A 72 -2.12 9.13 15.61
CA HIS A 72 -3.39 9.59 16.20
C HIS A 72 -3.94 8.61 17.27
N TYR A 73 -3.68 7.32 17.12
CA TYR A 73 -4.23 6.24 17.95
C TYR A 73 -3.14 5.34 18.56
N PRO A 74 -2.14 5.89 19.28
CA PRO A 74 -0.95 5.14 19.72
C PRO A 74 -1.26 4.01 20.72
N LYS A 75 -2.39 4.06 21.42
CA LYS A 75 -2.84 2.95 22.28
C LYS A 75 -3.41 1.80 21.47
N ALA A 76 -4.31 2.09 20.52
CA ALA A 76 -4.91 1.07 19.66
C ALA A 76 -3.84 0.40 18.78
N ALA A 77 -2.90 1.19 18.24
CA ALA A 77 -1.80 0.65 17.44
C ALA A 77 -0.93 -0.36 18.19
N ARG A 78 -0.71 -0.19 19.50
CA ARG A 78 0.05 -1.16 20.32
C ARG A 78 -0.65 -2.49 20.48
N ASP A 79 -1.97 -2.49 20.40
CA ASP A 79 -2.79 -3.70 20.49
C ASP A 79 -2.90 -4.42 19.12
N GLU A 80 -2.39 -3.80 18.05
CA GLU A 80 -2.42 -4.31 16.67
C GLU A 80 -1.01 -4.46 16.06
N PRO A 81 -0.20 -5.45 16.49
CA PRO A 81 1.16 -5.63 15.98
C PRO A 81 1.23 -5.95 14.49
N MET A 82 0.13 -6.36 13.87
CA MET A 82 0.04 -6.62 12.42
C MET A 82 0.01 -5.35 11.60
N LEU A 83 -0.27 -4.20 12.22
CA LEU A 83 -0.36 -2.90 11.55
C LEU A 83 0.97 -2.53 10.86
N GLU A 84 2.12 -2.89 11.46
CA GLU A 84 3.45 -2.69 10.87
C GLU A 84 3.62 -3.42 9.51
N ASN A 85 2.81 -4.44 9.23
CA ASN A 85 2.83 -5.22 8.00
C ASN A 85 1.60 -4.95 7.12
N ALA A 86 0.81 -3.91 7.39
CA ALA A 86 -0.46 -3.66 6.70
C ALA A 86 -0.28 -3.50 5.18
N ALA A 87 0.75 -2.80 4.72
CA ALA A 87 1.03 -2.63 3.29
C ALA A 87 1.35 -3.97 2.60
N THR A 88 2.19 -4.79 3.24
CA THR A 88 2.51 -6.14 2.77
C THR A 88 1.26 -7.03 2.75
N GLY A 89 0.46 -7.00 3.81
CA GLY A 89 -0.81 -7.73 3.89
C GLY A 89 -1.77 -7.34 2.77
N ALA A 90 -1.91 -6.04 2.49
CA ALA A 90 -2.73 -5.54 1.37
C ALA A 90 -2.24 -6.08 0.02
N CYS A 91 -0.93 -6.09 -0.23
CA CYS A 91 -0.37 -6.69 -1.45
C CYS A 91 -0.63 -8.20 -1.54
N VAL A 92 -0.49 -8.93 -0.43
CA VAL A 92 -0.80 -10.37 -0.36
C VAL A 92 -2.27 -10.62 -0.72
N MET A 93 -3.21 -9.81 -0.20
CA MET A 93 -4.63 -9.92 -0.56
C MET A 93 -4.86 -9.79 -2.06
N VAL A 94 -4.22 -8.80 -2.69
CA VAL A 94 -4.33 -8.55 -4.13
C VAL A 94 -3.83 -9.75 -4.92
N PHE A 95 -2.66 -10.30 -4.57
CA PHE A 95 -2.10 -11.45 -5.27
C PHE A 95 -2.87 -12.75 -5.03
N GLN A 96 -3.40 -12.97 -3.82
CA GLN A 96 -4.27 -14.11 -3.52
C GLN A 96 -5.58 -14.02 -4.30
N GLN A 97 -6.17 -12.83 -4.43
CA GLN A 97 -7.36 -12.60 -5.24
C GLN A 97 -7.10 -12.91 -6.73
N ALA A 98 -5.91 -12.61 -7.22
CA ALA A 98 -5.43 -12.98 -8.55
C ALA A 98 -5.11 -14.48 -8.71
N LYS A 99 -5.24 -15.28 -7.64
CA LYS A 99 -4.94 -16.72 -7.60
C LYS A 99 -3.49 -17.04 -7.98
N MET A 100 -2.57 -16.15 -7.62
CA MET A 100 -1.14 -16.39 -7.82
C MET A 100 -0.64 -17.50 -6.89
N PRO A 101 0.31 -18.33 -7.33
CA PRO A 101 0.91 -19.34 -6.47
C PRO A 101 1.84 -18.68 -5.44
N ALA A 102 1.97 -19.29 -4.26
CA ALA A 102 2.65 -18.70 -3.11
C ALA A 102 4.13 -18.33 -3.36
N ASP A 103 4.81 -19.10 -4.19
CA ASP A 103 6.18 -18.83 -4.63
C ASP A 103 6.27 -17.55 -5.49
N ALA A 104 5.31 -17.33 -6.40
CA ALA A 104 5.23 -16.10 -7.18
C ALA A 104 4.88 -14.88 -6.30
N ILE A 105 3.99 -15.05 -5.31
CA ILE A 105 3.63 -14.00 -4.36
C ILE A 105 4.89 -13.49 -3.64
N GLY A 106 5.73 -14.39 -3.13
CA GLY A 106 6.97 -14.00 -2.43
C GLY A 106 7.92 -13.21 -3.32
N GLN A 107 8.06 -13.59 -4.59
CA GLN A 107 8.92 -12.87 -5.55
C GLN A 107 8.36 -11.49 -5.88
N CYS A 108 7.05 -11.38 -6.13
CA CYS A 108 6.40 -10.11 -6.43
C CYS A 108 6.45 -9.14 -5.26
N LEU A 109 6.29 -9.62 -4.02
CA LEU A 109 6.44 -8.79 -2.82
C LEU A 109 7.86 -8.24 -2.69
N ALA A 110 8.88 -9.08 -2.85
CA ALA A 110 10.28 -8.64 -2.78
C ALA A 110 10.62 -7.60 -3.86
N ALA A 111 10.07 -7.77 -5.07
CA ALA A 111 10.21 -6.80 -6.15
C ALA A 111 9.50 -5.47 -5.84
N LEU A 112 8.27 -5.51 -5.32
CA LEU A 112 7.52 -4.32 -4.92
C LEU A 112 8.21 -3.57 -3.79
N GLU A 113 8.71 -4.26 -2.77
CA GLU A 113 9.43 -3.63 -1.65
C GLU A 113 10.69 -2.91 -2.16
N THR A 114 11.43 -3.56 -3.07
CA THR A 114 12.63 -2.98 -3.67
C THR A 114 12.28 -1.75 -4.51
N ALA A 115 11.24 -1.84 -5.35
CA ALA A 115 10.79 -0.73 -6.19
C ALA A 115 10.28 0.45 -5.35
N TYR A 116 9.47 0.18 -4.33
CA TYR A 116 8.97 1.21 -3.41
C TYR A 116 10.10 1.92 -2.67
N ARG A 117 11.10 1.17 -2.20
CA ARG A 117 12.30 1.74 -1.57
C ARG A 117 13.05 2.68 -2.51
N GLN A 118 13.22 2.30 -3.78
CA GLN A 118 13.86 3.17 -4.78
C GLN A 118 13.06 4.46 -4.99
N LEU A 119 11.73 4.38 -5.09
CA LEU A 119 10.90 5.58 -5.24
C LEU A 119 11.05 6.53 -4.05
N TYR A 120 11.15 5.99 -2.84
CA TYR A 120 11.37 6.77 -1.63
C TYR A 120 12.77 7.38 -1.57
N GLU A 121 13.83 6.62 -1.87
CA GLU A 121 15.22 7.09 -1.87
C GLU A 121 15.49 8.20 -2.90
N HIS A 122 14.67 8.26 -3.95
CA HIS A 122 14.74 9.25 -5.02
C HIS A 122 13.69 10.37 -4.90
N ASP A 123 12.97 10.44 -3.76
CA ASP A 123 11.91 11.44 -3.49
C ASP A 123 10.84 11.54 -4.60
N VAL A 124 10.50 10.41 -5.24
CA VAL A 124 9.62 10.40 -6.44
C VAL A 124 8.16 10.66 -6.08
N ILE A 125 7.69 10.15 -4.94
CA ILE A 125 6.25 9.98 -4.65
C ILE A 125 5.71 10.93 -3.57
N ASP A 126 6.49 11.93 -3.17
CA ASP A 126 6.14 12.82 -2.04
C ASP A 126 4.98 13.78 -2.33
N ASP A 127 4.72 14.09 -3.60
CA ASP A 127 3.61 14.95 -4.03
C ASP A 127 2.22 14.40 -3.68
N ALA A 128 2.11 13.09 -3.42
CA ALA A 128 0.85 12.46 -3.02
C ALA A 128 0.52 12.67 -1.53
N ARG A 129 1.52 13.01 -0.70
CA ARG A 129 1.40 13.09 0.76
C ARG A 129 0.25 13.98 1.26
N PRO A 130 0.02 15.20 0.73
CA PRO A 130 -1.06 16.06 1.21
C PRO A 130 -2.44 15.43 1.02
N PHE A 131 -2.65 14.72 -0.10
CA PHE A 131 -3.93 14.07 -0.39
C PHE A 131 -4.20 12.89 0.54
N ILE A 132 -3.16 12.14 0.93
CA ILE A 132 -3.30 11.04 1.90
C ILE A 132 -3.61 11.59 3.29
N ALA A 133 -3.00 12.70 3.68
CA ALA A 133 -3.33 13.38 4.94
C ALA A 133 -4.79 13.89 4.96
N MET A 134 -5.25 14.52 3.88
CA MET A 134 -6.65 14.94 3.74
C MET A 134 -7.61 13.74 3.76
N ALA A 135 -7.25 12.64 3.08
CA ALA A 135 -8.04 11.42 3.14
C ALA A 135 -8.17 10.91 4.58
N TRP A 136 -7.09 10.94 5.35
CA TRP A 136 -7.12 10.55 6.76
C TRP A 136 -8.07 11.39 7.59
N GLU A 137 -8.05 12.72 7.44
CA GLU A 137 -8.99 13.63 8.13
C GLU A 137 -10.45 13.25 7.81
N HIS A 138 -10.77 13.04 6.53
CA HIS A 138 -12.09 12.61 6.11
C HIS A 138 -12.47 11.21 6.65
N LEU A 139 -11.53 10.26 6.70
CA LEU A 139 -11.77 8.94 7.28
C LEU A 139 -12.00 9.01 8.80
N ASP A 140 -11.42 10.00 9.47
CA ASP A 140 -11.61 10.23 10.90
C ASP A 140 -13.01 10.79 11.19
N ASP A 141 -13.48 11.70 10.34
CA ASP A 141 -14.81 12.32 10.36
C ASP A 141 -15.92 11.46 9.70
N ASP A 142 -15.61 10.23 9.31
CA ASP A 142 -16.50 9.27 8.62
C ASP A 142 -17.06 9.75 7.26
N GLN A 143 -16.37 10.71 6.63
CA GLN A 143 -16.63 11.25 5.30
C GLN A 143 -16.02 10.35 4.22
N ARG A 144 -16.64 9.19 3.98
CA ARG A 144 -16.06 8.12 3.15
C ARG A 144 -15.91 8.47 1.68
N ASP A 145 -16.81 9.27 1.12
CA ASP A 145 -16.77 9.61 -0.31
C ASP A 145 -15.66 10.63 -0.59
N GLU A 146 -15.50 11.63 0.28
CA GLU A 146 -14.44 12.63 0.25
C GLU A 146 -13.05 11.99 0.46
N ALA A 147 -12.96 11.07 1.42
CA ALA A 147 -11.76 10.25 1.62
C ALA A 147 -11.38 9.46 0.36
N ALA A 148 -12.36 8.81 -0.27
CA ALA A 148 -12.12 8.04 -1.49
C ALA A 148 -11.62 8.93 -2.64
N GLN A 149 -12.16 10.14 -2.80
CA GLN A 149 -11.67 11.10 -3.80
C GLN A 149 -10.22 11.52 -3.54
N CYS A 150 -9.88 11.79 -2.28
CA CYS A 150 -8.51 12.14 -1.89
C CYS A 150 -7.52 11.00 -2.16
N LEU A 151 -7.89 9.74 -1.85
CA LEU A 151 -7.05 8.58 -2.13
C LEU A 151 -6.92 8.29 -3.63
N GLN A 152 -7.96 8.51 -4.42
CA GLN A 152 -7.86 8.43 -5.89
C GLN A 152 -6.88 9.48 -6.43
N GLN A 153 -6.95 10.72 -5.94
CA GLN A 153 -6.00 11.77 -6.31
C GLN A 153 -4.57 11.43 -5.88
N ALA A 154 -4.37 10.92 -4.67
CA ALA A 154 -3.07 10.45 -4.21
C ALA A 154 -2.51 9.36 -5.14
N SER A 155 -3.33 8.37 -5.49
CA SER A 155 -2.94 7.29 -6.39
C SER A 155 -2.56 7.79 -7.79
N GLU A 156 -3.35 8.70 -8.36
CA GLU A 156 -3.04 9.32 -9.66
C GLU A 156 -1.72 10.11 -9.62
N ARG A 157 -1.43 10.80 -8.51
CA ARG A 157 -0.17 11.54 -8.32
C ARG A 157 1.03 10.63 -8.22
N VAL A 158 0.96 9.56 -7.42
CA VAL A 158 2.03 8.56 -7.33
C VAL A 158 2.31 7.95 -8.69
N ILE A 159 1.27 7.54 -9.41
CA ILE A 159 1.41 6.91 -10.73
C ILE A 159 2.06 7.88 -11.73
N ALA A 160 1.55 9.12 -11.82
CA ALA A 160 2.10 10.12 -12.72
C ALA A 160 3.59 10.44 -12.40
N ALA A 161 3.95 10.46 -11.11
CA ALA A 161 5.32 10.69 -10.70
C ALA A 161 6.25 9.51 -11.06
N ILE A 162 5.79 8.27 -10.87
CA ILE A 162 6.52 7.06 -11.30
C ILE A 162 6.73 7.09 -12.81
N GLU A 163 5.69 7.37 -13.59
CA GLU A 163 5.78 7.43 -15.05
C GLU A 163 6.75 8.54 -15.51
N ALA A 164 6.66 9.73 -14.91
CA ALA A 164 7.58 10.82 -15.20
C ALA A 164 9.04 10.44 -14.87
N TRP A 165 9.28 9.82 -13.73
CA TRP A 165 10.61 9.36 -13.32
C TRP A 165 11.17 8.30 -14.27
N GLN A 166 10.36 7.32 -14.68
CA GLN A 166 10.75 6.30 -15.67
C GLN A 166 11.19 6.92 -17.01
N THR A 167 10.57 8.00 -17.44
CA THR A 167 10.98 8.70 -18.68
C THR A 167 12.29 9.50 -18.56
N GLN A 168 12.77 9.77 -17.34
CA GLN A 168 14.01 10.53 -17.09
C GLN A 168 15.22 9.64 -16.84
N VAL A 169 15.00 8.40 -16.38
CA VAL A 169 16.05 7.41 -16.06
C VAL A 169 16.42 6.56 -17.30
N HIS A 170 15.72 6.76 -18.42
CA HIS A 170 15.98 6.14 -19.72
C HIS A 170 16.41 7.16 -20.77
#